data_AF-A0A353C5K2-F1
#
_entry.id   AF-A0A353C5K2-F1
#
_cell.length_a   1.000
_cell.length_b   1.000
_cell.length_c   1.000
_cell.angle_alpha   90.00
_cell.angle_beta   90.00
_cell.angle_gamma   90.00
#
_symmetry.space_group_name_H-M   'P 1'
#
loop_
_entity.id
_entity.type
_entity.pdbx_description
1 polymer ?
#
loop_
_entity_poly.entity_id
_entity_poly.type
_entity_poly.pdbx_seq_one_letter_code
_entity_poly.pdbx_strand_id
1 'polypeptide(L)'
;MYRLYNMNILKMSQMLTSKTATFQRRSYLGIFWFNGIVSGVLMGLFGIGALLAAGIDRYAENRSDYRGNLCFVFIVDNVFRCIGYGWRGILSWQIIRFSLLLFPAAILGMWLSTKIDMRLSEEQIRKAILVLLVTSGVFLIINNAHI
;
A
#
# COMPACT_ATOMS: atom_id res chain seq x y z
N MET A 1 21.64 10.01 -48.24
CA MET A 1 21.65 11.20 -47.36
C MET A 1 20.45 11.25 -46.39
N TYR A 2 19.22 11.01 -46.84
CA TYR A 2 18.00 10.98 -46.00
C TYR A 2 18.02 9.96 -44.81
N ARG A 3 18.69 8.82 -44.95
CA ARG A 3 18.75 7.77 -43.92
C ARG A 3 19.56 8.16 -42.67
N LEU A 4 20.56 9.03 -42.83
CA LEU A 4 21.41 9.54 -41.74
C LEU A 4 20.70 10.61 -40.90
N TYR A 5 19.87 11.44 -41.54
CA TYR A 5 19.07 12.46 -40.84
C TYR A 5 18.02 11.83 -39.93
N ASN A 6 17.37 10.74 -40.37
CA ASN A 6 16.34 10.05 -39.59
C ASN A 6 16.93 9.29 -38.37
N MET A 7 18.14 8.73 -38.50
CA MET A 7 18.85 8.10 -37.37
C MET A 7 19.27 9.10 -36.29
N ASN A 8 19.65 10.32 -36.67
CA ASN A 8 20.01 11.37 -35.71
C ASN A 8 18.79 11.90 -34.95
N ILE A 9 17.64 12.06 -35.61
CA ILE A 9 16.38 12.45 -34.95
C ILE A 9 15.89 11.37 -33.98
N LEU A 10 15.97 10.09 -34.36
CA LEU A 10 15.62 8.98 -33.48
C LEU A 10 16.55 8.89 -32.26
N LYS A 11 17.87 9.06 -32.44
CA LYS A 11 18.82 9.14 -31.31
C LYS A 11 18.58 10.35 -30.42
N MET A 12 18.24 11.50 -30.99
CA MET A 12 17.92 12.72 -30.25
C MET A 12 16.64 12.55 -29.42
N SER A 13 15.60 11.94 -30.00
CA SER A 13 14.36 11.60 -29.28
C SER A 13 14.63 10.64 -28.12
N GLN A 14 15.42 9.59 -28.32
CA GLN A 14 15.79 8.67 -27.23
C GLN A 14 16.69 9.31 -26.15
N MET A 15 17.56 10.27 -26.52
CA MET A 15 18.33 11.05 -25.54
C MET A 15 17.46 12.01 -24.74
N LEU A 16 16.40 12.57 -25.33
CA LEU A 16 15.44 13.43 -24.62
C LEU A 16 14.55 12.61 -23.68
N THR A 17 14.16 11.39 -24.05
CA THR A 17 13.42 10.49 -23.15
C THR A 17 14.31 9.91 -22.04
N SER A 18 15.60 9.70 -22.28
CA SER A 18 16.52 9.12 -21.28
C SER A 18 17.06 10.16 -20.28
N LYS A 19 17.11 11.45 -20.63
CA LYS A 19 17.60 12.51 -19.73
C LYS A 19 16.61 12.96 -18.66
N THR A 20 15.33 12.62 -18.77
CA THR A 20 14.32 12.86 -17.72
C THR A 20 14.49 11.91 -16.53
N ALA A 21 15.26 10.82 -16.67
CA ALA A 21 15.39 9.77 -15.65
C ALA A 21 16.54 9.98 -14.64
N THR A 22 17.44 10.95 -14.85
CA THR A 22 18.71 11.00 -14.08
C THR A 22 18.91 12.27 -13.23
N PHE A 23 18.17 13.35 -13.46
CA PHE A 23 18.38 14.61 -12.73
C PHE A 23 17.68 14.70 -11.36
N GLN A 24 16.76 13.79 -11.04
CA GLN A 24 15.97 13.86 -9.80
C GLN A 24 16.41 12.87 -8.71
N ARG A 25 17.57 12.22 -8.91
CA ARG A 25 18.02 11.05 -8.15
C ARG A 25 18.98 11.34 -6.99
N ARG A 26 19.09 12.59 -6.48
CA ARG A 26 19.97 12.89 -5.33
C ARG A 26 19.31 13.73 -4.21
N SER A 27 18.37 14.63 -4.54
CA SER A 27 17.64 15.45 -3.55
C SER A 27 16.37 14.82 -2.97
N TYR A 28 15.92 13.71 -3.55
CA TYR A 28 14.75 12.92 -3.14
C TYR A 28 15.01 11.88 -2.03
N LEU A 29 16.27 11.68 -1.59
CA LEU A 29 16.59 10.67 -0.57
C LEU A 29 15.96 11.03 0.79
N GLY A 30 15.98 12.31 1.17
CA GLY A 30 15.33 12.78 2.40
C GLY A 30 13.81 12.59 2.37
N ILE A 31 13.18 12.89 1.23
CA ILE A 31 11.73 12.70 1.03
C ILE A 31 11.36 11.21 1.05
N PHE A 32 12.22 10.36 0.51
CA PHE A 32 12.05 8.91 0.55
C PHE A 32 12.07 8.36 1.98
N TRP A 33 13.09 8.72 2.77
CA TRP A 33 13.17 8.33 4.18
C TRP A 33 12.00 8.88 5.01
N PHE A 34 11.63 10.14 4.77
CA PHE A 34 10.50 10.77 5.45
C PHE A 34 9.20 10.02 5.17
N ASN A 35 8.87 9.75 3.91
CA ASN A 35 7.68 8.99 3.55
C ASN A 35 7.71 7.56 4.10
N GLY A 36 8.88 6.91 4.11
CA GLY A 36 9.07 5.58 4.68
C GLY A 36 8.77 5.56 6.19
N ILE A 37 9.32 6.51 6.94
CA ILE A 37 9.09 6.63 8.39
C ILE A 37 7.61 6.94 8.66
N VAL A 38 7.03 7.93 7.98
CA VAL A 38 5.63 8.33 8.19
C VAL A 38 4.68 7.18 7.87
N SER A 39 4.88 6.49 6.74
CA SER A 39 4.05 5.34 6.38
C SER A 39 4.20 4.17 7.35
N GLY A 40 5.42 3.89 7.83
CA GLY A 40 5.67 2.86 8.84
C GLY A 40 5.01 3.18 10.19
N VAL A 41 5.13 4.42 10.67
CA VAL A 41 4.46 4.88 11.90
C VAL A 41 2.94 4.77 11.77
N LEU A 42 2.37 5.27 10.68
CA LEU A 42 0.92 5.20 10.44
C LEU A 42 0.42 3.76 10.33
N MET A 43 1.19 2.88 9.69
CA MET A 43 0.87 1.45 9.64
C MET A 43 0.93 0.80 11.03
N GLY A 44 1.93 1.14 11.85
CA GLY A 44 2.03 0.63 13.22
C GLY A 44 0.85 1.08 14.10
N LEU A 45 0.49 2.36 14.05
CA LEU A 45 -0.60 2.94 14.86
C LEU A 45 -2.00 2.49 14.41
N PHE A 46 -2.29 2.56 13.11
CA PHE A 46 -3.65 2.35 12.58
C PHE A 46 -3.85 0.98 11.92
N GLY A 47 -2.77 0.23 11.64
CA GLY A 47 -2.85 -1.02 10.87
C GLY A 47 -3.14 -0.81 9.38
N ILE A 48 -3.12 0.44 8.89
CA ILE A 48 -3.49 0.79 7.51
C ILE A 48 -2.23 1.09 6.70
N GLY A 49 -1.87 0.17 5.80
CA GLY A 49 -0.65 0.25 4.97
C GLY A 49 -0.78 1.06 3.68
N ALA A 50 -1.77 1.96 3.54
CA ALA A 50 -2.08 2.60 2.25
C ALA A 50 -0.94 3.46 1.68
N LEU A 51 -0.28 4.27 2.51
CA LEU A 51 0.87 5.08 2.09
C LEU A 51 2.09 4.20 1.76
N LEU A 52 2.25 3.10 2.48
CA LEU A 52 3.31 2.14 2.23
C LEU A 52 3.07 1.37 0.92
N ALA A 53 1.83 0.99 0.65
CA ALA A 53 1.38 0.40 -0.61
C ALA A 53 1.66 1.34 -1.79
N ALA A 54 1.26 2.61 -1.69
CA ALA A 54 1.58 3.62 -2.71
C ALA A 54 3.10 3.85 -2.87
N GLY A 55 3.88 3.64 -1.80
CA GLY A 55 5.34 3.66 -1.85
C GLY A 55 5.89 2.48 -2.64
N ILE A 56 5.49 1.25 -2.29
CA ILE A 56 5.95 0.01 -2.93
C ILE A 56 5.52 -0.05 -4.40
N ASP A 57 4.35 0.47 -4.75
CA ASP A 57 3.84 0.54 -6.13
C ASP A 57 4.81 1.29 -7.08
N ARG A 58 5.53 2.29 -6.56
CA ARG A 58 6.53 3.05 -7.35
C ARG A 58 7.81 2.27 -7.65
N TYR A 59 8.08 1.18 -6.91
CA TYR A 59 9.31 0.39 -7.02
C TYR A 59 9.08 -1.02 -7.52
N ALA A 60 7.82 -1.46 -7.59
CA ALA A 60 7.47 -2.78 -8.09
C ALA A 60 7.26 -2.74 -9.61
N GLU A 61 8.05 -3.52 -10.34
CA GLU A 61 7.92 -3.61 -11.81
C GLU A 61 6.73 -4.49 -12.22
N ASN A 62 6.43 -5.52 -11.42
CA ASN A 62 5.34 -6.46 -11.68
C ASN A 62 4.32 -6.51 -10.55
N ARG A 63 3.08 -6.89 -10.88
CA ARG A 63 2.00 -7.13 -9.89
C ARG A 63 2.33 -8.27 -8.91
N SER A 64 3.19 -9.22 -9.29
CA SER A 64 3.73 -10.23 -8.38
C SER A 64 4.65 -9.61 -7.33
N ASP A 65 5.57 -8.77 -7.78
CA ASP A 65 6.62 -8.17 -6.97
C ASP A 65 6.01 -7.12 -6.02
N TYR A 66 5.01 -6.38 -6.49
CA TYR A 66 4.19 -5.49 -5.67
C TYR A 66 3.53 -6.22 -4.49
N ARG A 67 2.79 -7.29 -4.79
CA ARG A 67 2.10 -8.09 -3.76
C ARG A 67 3.08 -8.78 -2.81
N GLY A 68 4.18 -9.31 -3.34
CA GLY A 68 5.24 -9.94 -2.55
C GLY A 68 5.89 -8.96 -1.57
N ASN A 69 6.30 -7.78 -2.06
CA ASN A 69 6.88 -6.72 -1.24
C ASN A 69 5.91 -6.25 -0.14
N LEU A 70 4.63 -6.07 -0.48
CA LEU A 70 3.60 -5.70 0.49
C LEU A 70 3.40 -6.77 1.57
N CYS A 71 3.25 -8.04 1.16
CA CYS A 71 3.11 -9.16 2.07
C CYS A 71 4.32 -9.27 3.01
N PHE A 72 5.53 -9.09 2.50
CA PHE A 72 6.74 -9.12 3.31
C PHE A 72 6.71 -8.06 4.41
N VAL A 73 6.36 -6.81 4.06
CA VAL A 73 6.27 -5.74 5.05
C VAL A 73 5.18 -6.00 6.08
N PHE A 74 4.00 -6.50 5.66
CA PHE A 74 2.95 -6.87 6.60
C PHE A 74 3.37 -8.00 7.54
N ILE A 75 4.08 -9.03 7.05
CA ILE A 75 4.60 -10.10 7.92
C ILE A 75 5.55 -9.51 8.96
N VAL A 76 6.48 -8.65 8.54
CA VAL A 76 7.42 -7.99 9.45
C VAL A 76 6.69 -7.17 10.51
N ASP A 77 5.69 -6.34 10.15
CA ASP A 77 4.88 -5.57 11.11
C ASP A 77 4.16 -6.49 12.11
N ASN A 78 3.51 -7.54 11.62
CA ASN A 78 2.78 -8.49 12.47
C ASN A 78 3.71 -9.28 13.40
N VAL A 79 4.92 -9.61 12.97
CA VAL A 79 5.94 -10.26 13.83
C VAL A 79 6.37 -9.31 14.94
N PHE A 80 6.69 -8.05 14.62
CA PHE A 80 7.01 -7.04 15.64
C PHE A 80 5.86 -6.84 16.63
N ARG A 81 4.63 -6.82 16.13
CA ARG A 81 3.42 -6.71 16.93
C ARG A 81 3.25 -7.91 17.88
N CYS A 82 3.43 -9.13 17.39
CA CYS A 82 3.40 -10.35 18.21
C CYS A 82 4.45 -10.33 19.33
N ILE A 83 5.70 -9.94 19.02
CA ILE A 83 6.78 -9.79 20.00
C ILE A 83 6.41 -8.73 21.04
N GLY A 84 5.93 -7.56 20.59
CA GLY A 84 5.53 -6.46 21.47
C GLY A 84 4.36 -6.83 22.40
N TYR A 85 3.36 -7.54 21.89
CA TYR A 85 2.24 -8.03 22.70
C TYR A 85 2.64 -9.16 23.65
N GLY A 86 3.58 -10.02 23.24
CA GLY A 86 4.19 -11.03 24.10
C GLY A 86 4.93 -10.41 25.28
N TRP A 87 5.82 -9.43 25.01
CA TRP A 87 6.56 -8.72 26.06
C TRP A 87 5.62 -8.02 27.06
N ARG A 88 4.56 -7.38 26.58
CA ARG A 88 3.58 -6.68 27.44
C ARG A 88 2.62 -7.61 28.19
N GLY A 89 2.70 -8.94 27.99
CA GLY A 89 1.76 -9.90 28.57
C GLY A 89 0.32 -9.75 28.07
N ILE A 90 0.09 -8.94 27.03
CA ILE A 90 -1.23 -8.74 26.41
C ILE A 90 -1.65 -10.03 25.69
N LEU A 91 -0.70 -10.83 25.22
CA LEU A 91 -0.96 -12.09 24.53
C LEU A 91 -1.41 -13.18 25.51
N SER A 92 -2.68 -13.10 25.93
CA SER A 92 -3.33 -14.10 26.79
C SER A 92 -3.79 -15.33 25.99
N TRP A 93 -3.87 -16.48 26.67
CA TRP A 93 -4.42 -17.72 26.11
C TRP A 93 -5.83 -17.58 25.56
N GLN A 94 -6.63 -16.67 26.13
CA GLN A 94 -7.98 -16.37 25.66
C GLN A 94 -7.97 -15.73 24.27
N ILE A 95 -7.03 -14.81 24.02
CA ILE A 95 -6.89 -14.11 22.74
C ILE A 95 -6.41 -15.07 21.66
N ILE A 96 -5.52 -16.00 22.00
CA ILE A 96 -5.04 -17.04 21.07
C ILE A 96 -6.21 -17.93 20.63
N ARG A 97 -7.05 -18.40 21.56
CA ARG A 97 -8.25 -19.20 21.25
C ARG A 97 -9.25 -18.43 20.38
N PHE A 98 -9.49 -17.17 20.72
CA PHE A 98 -10.39 -16.32 19.94
C PHE A 98 -9.85 -16.06 18.52
N SER A 99 -8.54 -15.83 18.39
CA SER A 99 -7.87 -15.72 17.08
C SER A 99 -7.99 -17.00 16.27
N LEU A 100 -7.91 -18.18 16.90
CA LEU A 100 -8.09 -19.47 16.23
C LEU A 100 -9.53 -19.65 15.74
N LEU A 101 -10.52 -19.23 16.54
CA LEU A 101 -11.94 -19.28 16.17
C LEU A 101 -12.26 -18.34 14.99
N LEU A 102 -11.60 -17.19 14.92
CA LEU A 102 -11.72 -16.23 13.81
C LEU A 102 -10.92 -16.60 12.57
N PHE A 103 -9.93 -17.48 12.71
CA PHE A 103 -9.10 -17.93 11.59
C PHE A 103 -9.89 -18.46 10.38
N PRO A 104 -10.93 -19.32 10.53
CA PRO A 104 -11.77 -19.72 9.40
C PRO A 104 -12.53 -18.56 8.76
N ALA A 105 -13.01 -17.60 9.56
CA ALA A 105 -13.67 -16.40 9.03
C ALA A 105 -12.69 -15.53 8.21
N ALA A 106 -11.43 -15.44 8.65
CA ALA A 106 -10.39 -14.74 7.90
C ALA A 106 -10.09 -15.42 6.56
N ILE A 107 -10.00 -16.75 6.52
CA ILE A 107 -9.82 -17.51 5.27
C ILE A 107 -11.00 -17.28 4.32
N LEU A 108 -12.24 -17.33 4.81
CA LEU A 108 -13.43 -17.04 4.03
C LEU A 108 -13.41 -15.61 3.47
N GLY A 109 -13.00 -14.64 4.29
CA GLY A 109 -12.82 -13.25 3.87
C GLY A 109 -11.78 -13.10 2.76
N MET A 110 -10.63 -13.77 2.87
CA MET A 110 -9.59 -13.77 1.82
C MET A 110 -10.09 -14.40 0.52
N TRP A 111 -10.81 -15.52 0.61
CA TRP A 111 -11.39 -16.18 -0.56
C TRP A 111 -12.42 -15.29 -1.25
N LEU A 112 -13.31 -14.68 -0.46
CA LEU A 112 -14.32 -13.76 -0.98
C LEU A 112 -13.68 -12.52 -1.60
N SER A 113 -12.67 -11.94 -0.93
CA SER A 113 -11.91 -10.79 -1.43
C SER A 113 -11.26 -11.09 -2.78
N THR A 114 -10.72 -12.29 -2.97
CA THR A 114 -10.10 -12.69 -4.24
C THR A 114 -11.17 -12.84 -5.34
N LYS A 115 -12.35 -13.37 -5.01
CA LYS A 115 -13.47 -13.44 -5.97
C LYS A 115 -14.03 -12.09 -6.35
N ILE A 116 -14.06 -11.16 -5.40
CA ILE A 116 -14.47 -9.77 -5.59
C ILE A 116 -13.46 -9.03 -6.47
N ASP A 117 -12.16 -9.15 -6.18
CA ASP A 117 -11.08 -8.53 -6.98
C ASP A 117 -11.12 -8.97 -8.46
N MET A 118 -11.50 -10.22 -8.74
CA MET A 118 -11.65 -10.71 -10.12
C MET A 118 -12.88 -10.16 -10.87
N ARG A 119 -13.88 -9.59 -10.17
CA ARG A 119 -15.17 -9.19 -10.77
C ARG A 119 -15.42 -7.69 -10.80
N LEU A 120 -14.74 -6.91 -9.97
CA LEU A 120 -14.91 -5.45 -9.97
C LEU A 120 -13.90 -4.76 -10.87
N SER A 121 -14.37 -3.77 -11.62
CA SER A 121 -13.48 -2.85 -12.32
C SER A 121 -12.86 -1.84 -11.34
N GLU A 122 -11.67 -1.32 -11.65
CA GLU A 122 -11.01 -0.26 -10.85
C GLU A 122 -11.93 0.93 -10.58
N GLU A 123 -12.79 1.29 -11.54
CA GLU A 123 -13.71 2.41 -11.40
C GLU A 123 -14.79 2.15 -10.33
N GLN A 124 -15.30 0.92 -10.24
CA GLN A 124 -16.28 0.53 -9.23
C GLN A 124 -15.65 0.51 -7.84
N ILE A 125 -14.43 -0.02 -7.71
CA ILE A 125 -13.68 -0.03 -6.44
C ILE A 125 -13.44 1.41 -5.98
N ARG A 126 -12.98 2.29 -6.88
CA ARG A 126 -12.73 3.70 -6.56
C ARG A 126 -14.00 4.43 -6.12
N LYS A 127 -15.12 4.22 -6.83
CA LYS A 127 -16.42 4.80 -6.44
C LYS A 127 -16.88 4.28 -5.08
N ALA A 128 -16.73 2.98 -4.81
CA ALA A 128 -17.09 2.39 -3.52
C ALA A 128 -16.27 2.97 -2.37
N ILE A 129 -14.95 3.09 -2.54
CA ILE A 129 -14.05 3.70 -1.54
C ILE A 129 -14.44 5.16 -1.30
N LEU A 130 -14.71 5.94 -2.35
CA LEU A 130 -15.13 7.34 -2.22
C LEU A 130 -16.45 7.49 -1.46
N VAL A 131 -17.46 6.67 -1.80
CA VAL A 131 -18.75 6.69 -1.09
C VAL A 131 -18.56 6.35 0.38
N LEU A 132 -17.78 5.31 0.69
CA LEU A 132 -17.50 4.89 2.07
C LEU A 132 -16.74 5.96 2.86
N LEU A 133 -15.81 6.68 2.21
CA LEU A 133 -15.04 7.75 2.85
C LEU A 133 -15.93 8.97 3.16
N VAL A 134 -16.79 9.36 2.22
CA VAL A 134 -17.72 10.48 2.42
C VAL A 134 -18.73 10.15 3.51
N THR A 135 -19.31 8.95 3.51
CA THR A 135 -20.26 8.55 4.55
C THR A 135 -19.61 8.46 5.93
N SER A 136 -18.38 7.93 6.02
CA SER A 136 -17.61 7.92 7.27
C SER A 136 -17.31 9.32 7.79
N GLY A 137 -16.90 10.25 6.90
CA GLY A 137 -16.66 11.65 7.27
C GLY A 137 -17.92 12.37 7.73
N VAL A 138 -19.04 12.19 7.03
CA VAL A 138 -20.34 12.76 7.42
C VAL A 138 -20.80 12.21 8.76
N PHE A 139 -20.68 10.90 8.99
CA PHE A 139 -21.02 10.26 10.27
C PHE A 139 -20.22 10.85 11.43
N LEU A 140 -18.92 11.11 11.23
CA LEU A 140 -18.06 11.72 12.23
C LEU A 140 -18.51 13.15 12.57
N ILE A 141 -18.83 13.95 11.56
CA ILE A 141 -19.32 15.33 11.77
C ILE A 141 -20.63 15.31 12.53
N ILE A 142 -21.57 14.43 12.17
CA ILE A 142 -22.86 14.31 12.86
C ILE A 142 -22.67 13.89 14.32
N ASN A 143 -21.85 12.87 14.58
CA ASN A 143 -21.61 12.39 15.94
C ASN A 143 -20.90 13.45 16.80
N ASN A 144 -19.95 14.19 16.22
CA ASN A 144 -19.25 15.25 16.92
C ASN A 144 -20.08 16.53 17.10
N ALA A 145 -21.06 16.79 16.22
CA ALA A 145 -21.98 17.93 16.32
C ALA A 145 -23.18 17.70 17.26
N HIS A 146 -23.36 16.47 17.76
CA HIS A 146 -24.43 16.11 18.71
C HIS A 146 -23.95 16.09 20.17
N ILE A 147 -22.77 16.66 20.42
CA ILE A 147 -22.15 16.98 21.72
C ILE A 147 -22.12 18.50 21.84
#